data_AF-A0A2V4MT67-F1
#
_entry.id   AF-A0A2V4MT67-F1
#
_cell.length_a   1.000
_cell.length_b   1.000
_cell.length_c   1.000
_cell.angle_alpha   90.00
_cell.angle_beta   90.00
_cell.angle_gamma   90.00
#
_symmetry.space_group_name_H-M   'P 1'
#
loop_
_entity.id
_entity.type
_entity.pdbx_description
1 polymer ?
#
loop_
_entity_poly.entity_id
_entity_poly.type
_entity_poly.pdbx_seq_one_letter_code
_entity_poly.pdbx_strand_id
1 'polypeptide(L)'
;MGRHAAQELVEEIGLVADPEDMRVWGVTRGEFGNVGVHFLAPPVPAALVLKHYEALVEAEVARGACPELDQLAVVRSDQDVTGLGHYADFLPQVVTRYTAPRTLRTA
;
A
#
# COMPACT_ATOMS: atom_id res chain seq x y z
N MET A 1 12.05 -6.43 -8.54
CA MET A 1 11.21 -6.07 -7.39
C MET A 1 10.20 -4.96 -7.74
N GLY A 2 10.59 -3.80 -8.25
CA GLY A 2 9.64 -2.72 -8.65
C GLY A 2 8.56 -3.17 -9.66
N ARG A 3 8.89 -4.03 -10.63
CA ARG A 3 7.91 -4.67 -11.53
C ARG A 3 6.81 -5.44 -10.80
N HIS A 4 7.17 -6.20 -9.77
CA HIS A 4 6.20 -6.99 -9.03
C HIS A 4 5.30 -6.08 -8.21
N ALA A 5 5.86 -5.08 -7.50
CA ALA A 5 5.06 -4.08 -6.79
C ALA A 5 4.10 -3.31 -7.71
N ALA A 6 4.53 -2.97 -8.93
CA ALA A 6 3.65 -2.32 -9.91
C ALA A 6 2.55 -3.25 -10.42
N GLN A 7 2.84 -4.55 -10.56
CA GLN A 7 1.86 -5.55 -10.94
C GLN A 7 0.81 -5.74 -9.84
N GLU A 8 1.21 -5.92 -8.59
CA GLU A 8 0.29 -6.03 -7.44
C GLU A 8 -0.64 -4.81 -7.33
N LEU A 9 -0.12 -3.60 -7.56
CA LEU A 9 -0.93 -2.37 -7.56
C LEU A 9 -2.00 -2.36 -8.66
N VAL A 10 -1.73 -2.98 -9.81
CA VAL A 10 -2.73 -3.16 -10.88
C VAL A 10 -3.72 -4.25 -10.51
N GLU A 11 -3.24 -5.38 -9.98
CA GLU A 11 -4.04 -6.56 -9.68
C GLU A 11 -5.03 -6.34 -8.55
N GLU A 12 -4.64 -5.64 -7.47
CA GLU A 12 -5.49 -5.46 -6.29
C GLU A 12 -6.21 -4.10 -6.23
N ILE A 13 -5.67 -3.06 -6.89
CA ILE A 13 -6.20 -1.68 -6.81
C ILE A 13 -6.64 -1.14 -8.17
N GLY A 14 -6.20 -1.75 -9.28
CA GLY A 14 -6.53 -1.27 -10.63
C GLY A 14 -5.77 -0.01 -11.04
N LEU A 15 -4.66 0.30 -10.37
CA LEU A 15 -3.82 1.47 -10.65
C LEU A 15 -2.53 1.09 -11.37
N VAL A 16 -2.30 1.71 -12.53
CA VAL A 16 -1.07 1.54 -13.29
C VAL A 16 -0.01 2.52 -12.80
N ALA A 17 1.16 1.98 -12.46
CA ALA A 17 2.37 2.75 -12.22
C ALA A 17 3.52 2.16 -13.04
N ASP A 18 4.44 3.01 -13.50
CA ASP A 18 5.65 2.50 -14.13
C ASP A 18 6.50 1.77 -13.07
N PRO A 19 6.96 0.52 -13.35
CA PRO A 19 7.91 -0.16 -12.49
C PRO A 19 9.15 0.66 -12.11
N GLU A 20 9.59 1.59 -12.97
CA GLU A 20 10.73 2.48 -12.71
C GLU A 20 10.39 3.59 -11.70
N ASP A 21 9.11 3.96 -11.58
CA ASP A 21 8.62 4.93 -10.60
C ASP A 21 8.38 4.31 -9.21
N MET A 22 8.41 2.97 -9.11
CA MET A 22 8.28 2.24 -7.85
C MET A 22 9.59 2.27 -7.05
N ARG A 23 9.70 3.24 -6.14
CA ARG A 23 10.89 3.41 -5.32
C ARG A 23 10.89 2.49 -4.11
N VAL A 24 11.97 1.73 -3.90
CA VAL A 24 12.20 1.04 -2.62
C VAL A 24 12.23 2.10 -1.52
N TRP A 25 11.32 1.99 -0.57
CA TRP A 25 11.08 3.05 0.41
C TRP A 25 11.46 2.66 1.83
N GLY A 26 11.29 1.38 2.19
CA GLY A 26 11.62 0.90 3.53
C GLY A 26 11.59 -0.61 3.63
N VAL A 27 12.14 -1.09 4.75
CA VAL A 27 12.06 -2.48 5.19
C VAL A 27 11.45 -2.49 6.58
N THR A 28 10.48 -3.36 6.82
CA THR A 28 9.93 -3.62 8.15
C THR A 28 10.28 -5.01 8.61
N ARG A 29 10.22 -5.21 9.92
CA ARG A 29 10.35 -6.53 10.55
C ARG A 29 9.12 -6.76 11.42
N GLY A 30 8.40 -7.85 11.16
CA GLY A 30 7.31 -8.27 12.04
C GLY A 30 7.83 -9.04 13.27
N GLU A 31 6.93 -9.27 14.21
CA GLU A 31 7.13 -9.91 15.51
C GLU A 31 7.78 -11.29 15.37
N PHE A 32 7.37 -12.06 14.36
CA PHE A 32 7.89 -13.41 14.08
C PHE A 32 9.13 -13.40 13.17
N GLY A 33 9.72 -12.24 12.92
CA GLY A 33 10.94 -12.11 12.11
C GLY A 33 10.72 -12.11 10.60
N ASN A 34 9.47 -12.06 10.13
CA ASN A 34 9.13 -11.77 8.74
C ASN A 34 9.67 -10.41 8.33
N VAL A 35 10.18 -10.32 7.11
CA VAL A 35 10.74 -9.09 6.52
C VAL A 35 9.80 -8.61 5.43
N GLY A 36 9.32 -7.37 5.56
CA GLY A 36 8.52 -6.70 4.52
C GLY A 36 9.38 -5.68 3.77
N VAL A 37 9.32 -5.68 2.44
CA VAL A 37 9.96 -4.66 1.60
C VAL A 37 8.88 -3.79 0.99
N HIS A 38 8.92 -2.49 1.29
CA HIS A 38 7.86 -1.54 0.91
C HIS A 38 8.32 -0.66 -0.25
N PHE A 39 7.46 -0.53 -1.24
CA PHE A 39 7.65 0.34 -2.40
C PHE A 39 6.71 1.53 -2.30
N LEU A 40 7.20 2.70 -2.70
CA LEU A 40 6.41 3.93 -2.74
C LEU A 40 6.13 4.29 -4.19
N ALA A 41 4.85 4.16 -4.59
CA ALA A 41 4.33 4.63 -5.86
C ALA A 41 4.25 6.17 -5.91
N PRO A 42 4.15 6.77 -7.11
CA PRO A 42 3.80 8.18 -7.27
C PRO A 42 2.52 8.55 -6.52
N PRO A 43 2.46 9.71 -5.84
CA PRO A 43 1.28 10.11 -5.09
C PRO A 43 0.12 10.44 -6.04
N VAL A 44 -1.07 9.92 -5.71
CA VAL A 44 -2.32 10.22 -6.39
C VAL A 44 -3.42 10.57 -5.38
N PRO A 45 -4.48 11.29 -5.76
CA PRO A 45 -5.58 11.59 -4.85
C PRO A 45 -6.26 10.32 -4.34
N ALA A 46 -6.54 10.24 -3.03
CA ALA A 46 -7.18 9.06 -2.42
C ALA A 46 -8.52 8.70 -3.07
N ALA A 47 -9.32 9.70 -3.49
CA ALA A 47 -10.57 9.47 -4.20
C ALA A 47 -10.39 8.76 -5.55
N LEU A 48 -9.25 8.96 -6.22
CA LEU A 48 -8.93 8.23 -7.44
C LEU A 48 -8.60 6.77 -7.13
N VAL A 49 -7.82 6.52 -6.06
CA VAL A 49 -7.50 5.16 -5.61
C VAL A 49 -8.78 4.37 -5.31
N LEU A 50 -9.67 4.95 -4.50
CA LEU A 50 -10.94 4.31 -4.13
C LEU A 50 -11.81 4.01 -5.36
N LYS A 51 -11.92 4.96 -6.29
CA LYS A 51 -12.68 4.77 -7.53
C LYS A 51 -12.14 3.62 -8.38
N HIS A 52 -10.81 3.51 -8.51
CA HIS A 52 -10.19 2.43 -9.29
C HIS A 52 -10.41 1.06 -8.63
N TYR A 53 -10.24 1.01 -7.31
CA TYR A 53 -10.50 -0.18 -6.51
C TYR A 53 -11.96 -0.66 -6.62
N GLU A 54 -12.93 0.24 -6.44
CA GLU A 54 -14.36 -0.07 -6.57
C GLU A 54 -14.69 -0.65 -7.95
N ALA A 55 -14.19 0.00 -9.02
CA ALA A 55 -14.40 -0.47 -10.38
C ALA A 55 -13.75 -1.85 -10.65
N LEU A 56 -12.58 -2.13 -10.06
CA LEU A 56 -11.92 -3.42 -10.16
C LEU A 56 -12.75 -4.51 -9.46
N VAL A 57 -13.15 -4.27 -8.21
CA VAL A 57 -13.96 -5.21 -7.41
C VAL A 57 -15.29 -5.50 -8.08
N GLU A 58 -16.01 -4.47 -8.54
CA GLU A 58 -17.25 -4.63 -9.30
C GLU A 58 -17.03 -5.50 -10.53
N ALA A 59 -15.95 -5.24 -11.27
CA ALA A 59 -15.61 -6.02 -12.45
C ALA A 59 -15.30 -7.47 -12.08
N GLU A 60 -14.58 -7.77 -11.00
CA GLU A 60 -14.26 -9.13 -10.54
C GLU A 60 -15.48 -9.91 -10.07
N VAL A 61 -16.31 -9.28 -9.24
CA VAL A 61 -17.57 -9.87 -8.76
C VAL A 61 -18.50 -10.17 -9.93
N ALA A 62 -18.58 -9.30 -10.93
CA ALA A 62 -19.38 -9.53 -12.13
C ALA A 62 -18.92 -10.75 -12.96
N ARG A 63 -17.65 -11.17 -12.85
CA ARG A 63 -17.10 -12.40 -13.48
C ARG A 63 -17.28 -13.64 -12.59
N GLY A 64 -17.86 -13.48 -11.40
CA GLY A 64 -17.99 -14.54 -10.40
C GLY A 64 -16.71 -14.82 -9.62
N ALA A 65 -15.74 -13.92 -9.64
CA ALA A 65 -14.53 -14.02 -8.82
C ALA A 65 -14.76 -13.42 -7.42
N CYS A 66 -13.96 -13.88 -6.45
CA CYS A 66 -13.84 -13.25 -5.13
C CYS A 66 -12.52 -12.48 -5.10
N PRO A 67 -12.53 -11.14 -4.93
CA PRO A 67 -11.32 -10.37 -4.76
C PRO A 67 -10.51 -10.85 -3.54
N GLU A 68 -9.19 -10.89 -3.66
CA GLU A 68 -8.30 -11.17 -2.52
C GLU A 68 -8.30 -10.01 -1.53
N LEU A 69 -8.26 -8.78 -2.05
CA LEU A 69 -8.48 -7.55 -1.30
C LEU A 69 -9.96 -7.15 -1.38
N ASP A 70 -10.69 -7.33 -0.29
CA ASP A 70 -12.14 -7.09 -0.21
C ASP A 70 -12.51 -5.74 0.41
N GLN A 71 -11.57 -5.10 1.11
CA GLN A 71 -11.75 -3.81 1.77
C GLN A 71 -10.53 -2.92 1.60
N LEU A 72 -10.78 -1.62 1.38
CA LEU A 72 -9.74 -0.61 1.28
C LEU A 72 -10.06 0.58 2.18
N ALA A 73 -9.08 1.02 2.96
CA ALA A 73 -9.20 2.17 3.86
C ALA A 73 -7.96 3.08 3.75
N VAL A 74 -8.17 4.37 4.03
CA VAL A 74 -7.10 5.38 4.03
C VAL A 74 -6.62 5.65 5.44
N VAL A 75 -5.31 5.51 5.67
CA VAL A 75 -4.65 5.83 6.94
C VAL A 75 -4.15 7.27 6.92
N ARG A 76 -4.41 8.03 8.00
CA ARG A 76 -3.98 9.43 8.17
C ARG A 76 -3.01 9.61 9.33
N SER A 77 -3.02 8.70 10.29
CA SER A 77 -2.19 8.78 11.50
C SER A 77 -1.92 7.41 12.09
N ASP A 78 -0.96 7.32 13.02
CA ASP A 78 -0.64 6.08 13.74
C ASP A 78 -1.83 5.53 14.54
N GLN A 79 -2.79 6.40 14.92
CA GLN A 79 -3.99 5.98 15.63
C GLN A 79 -4.88 5.09 14.77
N ASP A 80 -4.91 5.31 13.44
CA ASP A 80 -5.75 4.52 12.53
C ASP A 80 -5.25 3.08 12.36
N VAL A 81 -4.00 2.80 12.75
CA VAL A 81 -3.39 1.46 12.67
C VAL A 81 -3.15 0.82 14.04
N THR A 82 -3.54 1.51 15.12
CA THR A 82 -3.41 0.98 16.48
C THR A 82 -4.42 -0.14 16.71
N GLY A 83 -3.95 -1.32 17.10
CA GLY A 83 -4.82 -2.43 17.48
C GLY A 83 -5.30 -3.33 16.33
N LEU A 84 -4.74 -3.22 15.13
CA LEU A 84 -5.07 -4.07 13.96
C LEU A 84 -4.61 -5.54 14.10
N GLY A 85 -3.95 -5.91 15.20
CA GLY A 85 -3.53 -7.28 15.50
C GLY A 85 -2.20 -7.68 14.88
N HIS A 86 -1.81 -8.94 15.09
CA HIS A 86 -0.45 -9.43 14.80
C HIS A 86 -0.13 -9.56 13.31
N TYR A 87 -1.12 -9.72 12.44
CA TYR A 87 -0.88 -9.75 10.99
C TYR A 87 -0.53 -8.38 10.39
N ALA A 88 -0.78 -7.30 11.13
CA ALA A 88 -0.55 -5.91 10.71
C ALA A 88 0.47 -5.19 11.62
N ASP A 89 1.24 -5.94 12.39
CA ASP A 89 2.24 -5.47 13.36
C ASP A 89 3.34 -4.56 12.76
N PHE A 90 3.54 -4.64 11.45
CA PHE A 90 4.48 -3.82 10.69
C PHE A 90 3.91 -2.44 10.31
N LEU A 91 2.58 -2.25 10.30
CA LEU A 91 1.96 -1.00 9.85
C LEU A 91 2.37 0.22 10.69
N PRO A 92 2.51 0.15 12.03
CA PRO A 92 3.01 1.29 12.79
C PRO A 92 4.40 1.77 12.31
N GLN A 93 5.29 0.86 11.91
CA GLN A 93 6.60 1.21 11.37
C GLN A 93 6.47 1.94 10.02
N VAL A 94 5.54 1.51 9.17
CA VAL A 94 5.22 2.16 7.90
C VAL A 94 4.63 3.55 8.15
N VAL A 95 3.58 3.68 8.95
CA VAL A 95 2.90 4.98 9.16
C VAL A 95 3.84 5.99 9.83
N THR A 96 4.60 5.57 10.84
CA THR A 96 5.60 6.42 11.50
C THR A 96 6.62 6.95 10.48
N ARG A 97 7.14 6.08 9.59
CA ARG A 97 8.12 6.49 8.58
C ARG A 97 7.51 7.37 7.49
N TYR A 98 6.24 7.15 7.13
CA TYR A 98 5.54 7.92 6.09
C TYR A 98 5.16 9.33 6.56
N THR A 99 4.74 9.46 7.82
CA THR A 99 4.35 10.72 8.43
C THR A 99 5.52 11.51 9.00
N ALA A 100 6.69 10.88 9.16
CA ALA A 100 7.90 11.55 9.60
C ALA A 100 8.22 12.77 8.70
N PRO A 101 8.69 13.89 9.28
CA PRO A 101 9.13 15.03 8.50
C PRO A 101 10.17 14.59 7.48
N ARG A 102 9.96 14.91 6.19
CA ARG A 102 11.03 14.73 5.20
C ARG A 102 12.17 15.67 5.58
N THR A 103 13.24 15.13 6.14
CA THR A 103 14.48 15.86 6.26
C THR A 103 14.95 16.16 4.84
N LEU A 104 14.76 17.41 4.39
CA LEU A 104 15.40 17.89 3.19
C LEU A 104 16.91 17.77 3.44
N ARG A 105 17.55 16.77 2.82
CA ARG A 105 19.00 16.81 2.68
C ARG A 105 19.28 17.92 1.68
N THR A 106 19.59 19.11 2.18
CA THR A 106 20.24 20.15 1.39
C THR A 106 21.58 19.56 0.94
N ALA A 107 21.76 19.44 -0.37
CA ALA A 107 23.05 19.12 -0.98
C ALA A 107 24.00 20.31 -0.83
#